data_AF-A0A537XZK4-F1
#
_entry.id   AF-A0A537XZK4-F1
#
_cell.length_a   1.000
_cell.length_b   1.000
_cell.length_c   1.000
_cell.angle_alpha   90.00
_cell.angle_beta   90.00
_cell.angle_gamma   90.00
#
_symmetry.space_group_name_H-M   'P 1'
#
loop_
_entity.id
_entity.type
_entity.pdbx_description
1 polymer ?
#
loop_
_entity_poly.entity_id
_entity_poly.type
_entity_poly.pdbx_seq_one_letter_code
_entity_poly.pdbx_strand_id
1 'polypeptide(L)'
;MSEAPSNTLPPVDWAMPPDEPLAEVERQMERGSQFTQAALREVIERLSTVEANLQKVVGFLSGSEASSDASSDAESEAESEAKSGEDGLEGGAPEGVEEAEAGDEREETDGLSARMRASWPSIALGTEPEDAEARVEVNCDERMHICHAVCCKLNFALTAEEVESGKVKWDLGFPYFIRHGSNSYCSHNDTATGRCNVYADRPGVCRRYSCAHDTRIWKDFDNMVLNEEWIRDNLAERGRIVIRAPLPLMDVRHDEEGAANGLAQA
;
A
#
# COMPACT_ATOMS: atom_id res chain seq x y z
N MET A 1 16.90 18.74 -54.44
CA MET A 1 15.63 18.27 -53.84
C MET A 1 15.98 17.04 -53.05
N SER A 2 16.29 17.20 -51.77
CA SER A 2 16.69 16.11 -50.88
C SER A 2 15.44 15.50 -50.26
N GLU A 3 15.21 14.22 -50.52
CA GLU A 3 14.13 13.44 -49.90
C GLU A 3 14.40 13.28 -48.40
N ALA A 4 13.41 13.62 -47.58
CA ALA A 4 13.45 13.42 -46.15
C ALA A 4 13.21 11.93 -45.83
N PRO A 5 13.95 11.32 -44.87
CA PRO A 5 13.74 9.93 -44.50
C PRO A 5 12.36 9.74 -43.87
N SER A 6 11.57 8.85 -44.48
CA SER A 6 10.26 8.41 -43.99
C SER A 6 10.43 7.70 -42.65
N ASN A 7 9.96 8.34 -41.58
CA ASN A 7 10.08 7.86 -40.20
C ASN A 7 8.89 6.98 -39.79
N THR A 8 8.41 6.12 -40.69
CA THR A 8 7.37 5.14 -40.40
C THR A 8 8.02 3.92 -39.76
N LEU A 9 7.88 3.80 -38.43
CA LEU A 9 8.18 2.58 -37.70
C LEU A 9 7.33 1.43 -38.28
N PRO A 10 7.90 0.22 -38.42
CA PRO A 10 7.14 -0.93 -38.88
C PRO A 10 6.00 -1.23 -37.89
N PRO A 11 4.84 -1.71 -38.37
CA PRO A 11 3.75 -2.11 -37.50
C PRO A 11 4.24 -3.21 -36.56
N VAL A 12 4.16 -2.93 -35.25
CA VAL A 12 4.43 -3.93 -34.22
C VAL A 12 3.29 -4.94 -34.28
N ASP A 13 3.60 -6.16 -34.73
CA ASP A 13 2.67 -7.26 -34.73
C ASP A 13 2.53 -7.78 -33.29
N TRP A 14 1.44 -7.39 -32.64
CA TRP A 14 1.07 -7.86 -31.30
C TRP A 14 0.38 -9.22 -31.31
N ALA A 15 0.30 -9.90 -32.47
CA ALA A 15 -0.23 -11.25 -32.54
C ALA A 15 0.68 -12.19 -31.75
N MET A 16 0.29 -12.48 -30.51
CA MET A 16 0.93 -13.53 -29.72
C MET A 16 0.80 -14.87 -30.46
N PRO A 17 1.87 -15.68 -30.53
CA PRO A 17 1.81 -16.99 -31.14
C PRO A 17 0.68 -17.81 -30.49
N PRO A 18 -0.19 -18.47 -31.29
CA PRO A 18 -1.41 -19.11 -30.78
C PRO A 18 -1.15 -20.27 -29.80
N ASP A 19 0.08 -20.78 -29.73
CA ASP A 19 0.47 -21.90 -28.87
C ASP A 19 1.14 -21.44 -27.54
N GLU A 20 1.32 -20.13 -27.33
CA GLU A 20 2.01 -19.57 -26.16
C GLU A 20 1.19 -19.16 -24.93
N PRO A 21 -0.17 -19.13 -24.91
CA PRO A 21 -0.89 -18.59 -23.76
C PRO A 21 -0.75 -19.46 -22.50
N LEU A 22 -0.68 -20.79 -22.65
CA LEU A 22 -0.47 -21.71 -21.53
C LEU A 22 0.95 -21.60 -20.95
N ALA A 23 1.96 -21.53 -21.80
CA ALA A 23 3.35 -21.37 -21.37
C ALA A 23 3.58 -20.04 -20.65
N GLU A 24 2.91 -18.96 -21.08
CA GLU A 24 3.00 -17.68 -20.38
C GLU A 24 2.28 -17.69 -19.02
N VAL A 25 1.11 -18.33 -18.93
CA VAL A 25 0.42 -18.52 -17.63
C VAL A 25 1.28 -19.35 -16.67
N GLU A 26 1.90 -20.44 -17.14
CA GLU A 26 2.84 -21.23 -16.33
C GLU A 26 4.03 -20.39 -15.85
N ARG A 27 4.65 -19.60 -16.72
CA ARG A 27 5.71 -18.65 -16.34
C ARG A 27 5.25 -17.61 -15.33
N GLN A 28 4.01 -17.12 -15.43
CA GLN A 28 3.45 -16.20 -14.45
C GLN A 28 3.18 -16.88 -13.11
N MET A 29 2.70 -18.12 -13.13
CA MET A 29 2.44 -18.90 -11.91
C MET A 29 3.74 -19.27 -11.20
N GLU A 30 4.79 -19.62 -11.94
CA GLU A 30 6.12 -19.88 -11.39
C GLU A 30 6.74 -18.63 -10.74
N ARG A 31 6.68 -17.48 -11.42
CA ARG A 31 7.11 -16.18 -10.87
C ARG A 31 6.30 -15.80 -9.62
N GLY A 32 4.99 -16.01 -9.66
CA GLY A 32 4.10 -15.80 -8.52
C GLY A 32 4.48 -16.68 -7.32
N SER A 33 4.75 -17.96 -7.56
CA SER A 33 5.18 -18.91 -6.52
C SER A 33 6.49 -18.49 -5.86
N GLN A 34 7.49 -18.09 -6.65
CA GLN A 34 8.77 -17.61 -6.13
C GLN A 34 8.59 -16.36 -5.26
N PHE A 35 7.73 -15.43 -5.68
CA PHE A 35 7.40 -14.26 -4.88
C PHE A 35 6.74 -14.62 -3.55
N THR A 36 5.76 -15.54 -3.56
CA THR A 36 5.09 -16.01 -2.33
C THR A 36 6.07 -16.70 -1.38
N GLN A 37 6.97 -17.55 -1.90
CA GLN A 37 7.98 -18.21 -1.07
C GLN A 37 8.95 -17.22 -0.43
N ALA A 38 9.39 -16.21 -1.18
CA ALA A 38 10.26 -15.15 -0.66
C ALA A 38 9.55 -14.34 0.44
N ALA A 39 8.29 -13.96 0.22
CA ALA A 39 7.48 -13.24 1.20
C ALA A 39 7.25 -14.08 2.48
N LEU A 40 6.97 -15.38 2.34
CA LEU A 40 6.80 -16.28 3.49
C LEU A 40 8.10 -16.43 4.30
N ARG A 41 9.26 -16.49 3.63
CA ARG A 41 10.56 -16.59 4.31
C ARG A 41 10.83 -15.37 5.20
N GLU A 42 10.58 -14.17 4.68
CA GLU A 42 10.71 -12.92 5.44
C GLU A 42 9.80 -12.90 6.68
N VAL A 43 8.54 -13.36 6.53
CA VAL A 43 7.60 -13.43 7.67
C VAL A 43 8.09 -14.44 8.71
N ILE A 44 8.59 -15.60 8.31
CA ILE A 44 9.15 -16.61 9.22
C ILE A 44 10.35 -16.04 9.99
N GLU A 45 11.24 -15.29 9.33
CA GLU A 45 12.40 -14.67 9.97
C GLU A 45 11.97 -13.65 11.03
N ARG A 46 10.98 -12.81 10.73
CA ARG A 46 10.40 -11.88 11.72
C ARG A 46 9.74 -12.59 12.88
N LEU A 47 9.00 -13.67 12.63
CA LEU A 47 8.38 -14.48 13.68
C LEU A 47 9.43 -15.11 14.59
N SER A 48 10.54 -15.62 14.03
CA SER A 48 11.64 -16.16 14.83
C SER A 48 12.29 -15.10 15.73
N THR A 49 12.41 -13.87 15.25
CA THR A 49 12.91 -12.73 16.05
C THR A 49 11.94 -12.39 17.20
N VAL A 50 10.64 -12.38 16.93
CA VAL A 50 9.61 -12.15 17.95
C VAL A 50 9.61 -13.26 19.00
N GLU A 51 9.70 -14.52 18.56
CA GLU A 51 9.80 -15.68 19.45
C GLU A 51 11.02 -15.58 20.37
N ALA A 52 12.21 -15.27 19.83
CA ALA A 52 13.43 -15.09 20.61
C ALA A 52 13.28 -13.97 21.67
N ASN A 53 12.61 -12.87 21.32
CA ASN A 53 12.36 -11.78 22.27
C ASN A 53 11.33 -12.17 23.34
N LEU A 54 10.27 -12.91 22.97
CA LEU A 54 9.30 -13.43 23.94
C LEU A 54 9.95 -14.40 24.93
N GLN A 55 10.85 -15.29 24.46
CA GLN A 55 11.60 -16.19 25.33
C GLN A 55 12.47 -15.42 26.34
N LYS A 56 13.11 -14.31 25.93
CA LYS A 56 13.85 -13.42 26.85
C LYS A 56 12.95 -12.81 27.92
N VAL A 57 11.77 -12.30 27.53
CA VAL A 57 10.79 -11.73 28.47
C VAL A 57 10.29 -12.78 29.45
N VAL A 58 9.98 -13.99 28.97
CA VAL A 58 9.56 -15.11 29.82
C VAL A 58 10.66 -15.48 30.81
N GLY A 59 11.93 -15.52 30.39
CA GLY A 59 13.07 -15.76 31.28
C GLY A 59 13.20 -14.69 32.37
N PHE A 60 13.06 -13.42 32.00
CA PHE A 60 13.08 -12.29 32.94
C PHE A 60 11.95 -12.40 33.98
N LEU A 61 10.72 -12.69 33.55
CA LEU A 61 9.56 -12.81 34.44
C LEU A 61 9.60 -14.06 35.34
N SER A 62 10.23 -15.13 34.87
CA SER A 62 10.34 -16.38 35.63
C SER A 62 11.37 -16.29 36.76
N GLY A 63 12.06 -15.15 36.93
CA GLY A 63 13.16 -15.02 37.88
C GLY A 63 14.34 -15.93 37.54
N SER A 64 14.39 -16.47 36.32
CA SER A 64 15.55 -17.19 35.81
C SER A 64 16.57 -16.17 35.31
N GLU A 65 17.09 -15.34 36.20
CA GLU A 65 18.40 -14.73 35.99
C GLU A 65 19.44 -15.84 36.10
N ALA A 66 19.55 -16.66 35.05
CA ALA A 66 20.68 -17.54 34.89
C ALA A 66 21.86 -16.70 34.42
N SER A 67 22.67 -16.28 35.39
CA SER A 67 24.12 -16.25 35.29
C SER A 67 24.63 -17.29 34.27
N SER A 68 24.84 -16.87 33.03
CA SER A 68 25.57 -17.61 32.00
C SER A 68 26.63 -16.72 31.35
N ASP A 69 27.26 -15.88 32.17
CA ASP A 69 28.60 -15.37 31.93
C ASP A 69 29.57 -16.22 32.77
N ALA A 70 30.06 -17.34 32.23
CA ALA A 70 31.30 -17.97 32.67
C ALA A 70 31.85 -18.98 31.65
N SER A 71 33.09 -18.72 31.21
CA SER A 71 34.00 -19.48 30.32
C SER A 71 33.77 -19.28 28.81
N SER A 72 34.74 -18.89 27.97
CA SER A 72 36.16 -18.48 28.06
C SER A 72 36.43 -17.79 26.70
N ASP A 73 37.05 -16.62 26.57
CA ASP A 73 38.47 -16.40 26.70
C ASP A 73 38.76 -14.89 26.78
N ALA A 74 39.72 -14.56 27.63
CA ALA A 74 40.24 -13.22 27.85
C ALA A 74 41.39 -12.91 26.88
N GLU A 75 41.45 -11.67 26.37
CA GLU A 75 42.66 -10.83 26.37
C GLU A 75 42.30 -9.38 25.99
N SER A 76 42.41 -8.46 26.98
CA SER A 76 43.00 -7.10 26.94
C SER A 76 42.43 -6.05 25.95
N GLU A 77 42.17 -4.76 26.22
CA GLU A 77 42.54 -3.74 27.22
C GLU A 77 41.40 -2.70 27.25
N ALA A 78 40.83 -2.30 28.39
CA ALA A 78 41.23 -1.15 29.21
C ALA A 78 41.44 0.17 28.45
N GLU A 79 40.42 1.04 28.39
CA GLU A 79 40.58 2.46 28.69
C GLU A 79 39.26 3.09 29.13
N SER A 80 39.35 3.73 30.29
CA SER A 80 38.30 4.41 31.04
C SER A 80 38.11 5.84 30.54
N GLU A 81 36.88 6.36 30.53
CA GLU A 81 36.69 7.76 30.87
C GLU A 81 35.28 8.02 31.44
N ALA A 82 35.28 8.51 32.67
CA ALA A 82 34.13 8.95 33.43
C ALA A 82 33.66 10.32 32.94
N LYS A 83 32.34 10.54 32.90
CA LYS A 83 31.79 11.88 33.08
C LYS A 83 30.42 11.84 33.75
N SER A 84 30.46 12.22 35.02
CA SER A 84 29.34 12.67 35.83
C SER A 84 28.73 13.94 35.25
N GLY A 85 27.40 14.02 35.26
CA GLY A 85 26.63 15.22 34.96
C GLY A 85 25.28 15.11 35.65
N GLU A 86 25.23 15.63 36.86
CA GLU A 86 24.02 15.91 37.63
C GLU A 86 23.31 17.10 36.98
N ASP A 87 21.99 17.06 36.83
CA ASP A 87 21.16 18.24 37.04
C ASP A 87 19.69 17.84 37.23
N GLY A 88 19.13 18.33 38.32
CA GLY A 88 17.78 18.02 38.76
C GLY A 88 16.72 18.76 37.96
N LEU A 89 15.49 18.25 38.04
CA LEU A 89 14.31 19.06 37.77
C LEU A 89 13.18 18.63 38.73
N GLU A 90 12.83 19.56 39.61
CA GLU A 90 11.61 19.56 40.41
C GLU A 90 10.39 19.86 39.54
N GLY A 91 9.22 19.40 39.99
CA GLY A 91 7.90 19.72 39.44
C GLY A 91 7.13 18.43 39.17
N GLY A 92 5.94 18.19 39.70
CA GLY A 92 4.96 19.03 40.37
C GLY A 92 3.66 18.25 40.22
N ALA A 93 3.01 17.93 41.33
CA ALA A 93 1.73 17.22 41.33
C ALA A 93 0.60 18.18 40.93
N PRO A 94 -0.33 17.76 40.06
CA PRO A 94 -1.69 18.30 40.12
C PRO A 94 -2.65 17.27 40.73
N GLU A 95 -3.26 17.70 41.82
CA GLU A 95 -4.52 17.20 42.35
C GLU A 95 -5.69 17.51 41.40
N GLY A 96 -6.68 16.62 41.40
CA GLY A 96 -8.09 16.98 41.21
C GLY A 96 -8.56 17.19 39.78
N VAL A 97 -9.09 16.13 39.16
CA VAL A 97 -10.08 16.27 38.09
C VAL A 97 -11.40 15.74 38.63
N GLU A 98 -12.36 16.66 38.76
CA GLU A 98 -13.73 16.43 39.17
C GLU A 98 -14.49 15.62 38.11
N GLU A 99 -15.27 14.66 38.60
CA GLU A 99 -16.27 13.90 37.86
C GLU A 99 -17.38 14.84 37.40
N ALA A 100 -17.48 15.03 36.07
CA ALA A 100 -18.66 15.61 35.44
C ALA A 100 -19.19 14.60 34.43
N GLU A 101 -20.23 13.87 34.84
CA GLU A 101 -21.02 13.00 34.00
C GLU A 101 -21.73 13.82 32.91
N ALA A 102 -21.32 13.63 31.67
CA ALA A 102 -22.07 14.03 30.49
C ALA A 102 -22.27 12.78 29.63
N GLY A 103 -23.54 12.39 29.45
CA GLY A 103 -23.94 11.20 28.72
C GLY A 103 -23.35 11.16 27.32
N ASP A 104 -22.51 10.16 27.09
CA ASP A 104 -21.91 9.83 25.81
C ASP A 104 -22.79 8.81 25.08
N GLU A 105 -23.73 9.31 24.27
CA GLU A 105 -24.47 8.51 23.28
C GLU A 105 -23.85 8.66 21.89
N ARG A 106 -22.53 8.89 21.78
CA ARG A 106 -21.84 9.09 20.48
C ARG A 106 -21.04 7.88 20.01
N GLU A 107 -21.43 6.71 20.45
CA GLU A 107 -20.70 5.47 20.22
C GLU A 107 -21.45 4.54 19.25
N GLU A 108 -21.46 4.83 17.94
CA GLU A 108 -21.77 3.77 16.95
C GLU A 108 -21.30 3.98 15.50
N THR A 109 -20.91 5.19 15.07
CA THR A 109 -20.61 5.44 13.64
C THR A 109 -19.12 5.42 13.25
N ASP A 110 -18.18 5.27 14.19
CA ASP A 110 -16.73 5.32 13.87
C ASP A 110 -16.04 3.94 13.75
N GLY A 111 -16.78 2.85 13.99
CA GLY A 111 -16.24 1.49 14.01
C GLY A 111 -15.88 0.87 12.63
N LEU A 112 -16.32 1.49 11.53
CA LEU A 112 -16.11 0.96 10.17
C LEU A 112 -14.86 1.52 9.47
N SER A 113 -14.36 2.70 9.87
CA SER A 113 -13.17 3.31 9.22
C SER A 113 -11.85 2.76 9.77
N ALA A 114 -11.82 2.39 11.06
CA ALA A 114 -10.62 1.88 11.73
C ALA A 114 -10.28 0.41 11.40
N ARG A 115 -11.26 -0.39 10.94
CA ARG A 115 -11.13 -1.86 10.88
C ARG A 115 -10.63 -2.47 9.57
N MET A 116 -10.42 -1.69 8.51
CA MET A 116 -9.84 -2.21 7.26
C MET A 116 -8.50 -1.55 6.94
N ARG A 117 -7.59 -1.53 7.92
CA ARG A 117 -6.16 -1.64 7.60
C ARG A 117 -5.92 -3.09 7.22
N ALA A 118 -6.26 -3.44 5.99
CA ALA A 118 -5.95 -4.76 5.46
C ALA A 118 -4.43 -4.93 5.56
N SER A 119 -4.01 -5.72 6.55
CA SER A 119 -2.59 -6.02 6.79
C SER A 119 -2.06 -6.68 5.53
N TRP A 120 -0.96 -6.16 4.99
CA TRP A 120 -0.31 -6.81 3.87
C TRP A 120 0.37 -8.11 4.36
N PRO A 121 0.27 -9.24 3.64
CA PRO A 121 -0.47 -9.46 2.40
C PRO A 121 -1.93 -9.87 2.65
N SER A 122 -2.89 -9.13 2.08
CA SER A 122 -4.32 -9.48 2.12
C SER A 122 -4.94 -9.41 0.73
N ILE A 123 -5.83 -10.36 0.45
CA ILE A 123 -6.64 -10.42 -0.76
C ILE A 123 -8.06 -10.00 -0.36
N ALA A 124 -8.66 -9.06 -1.08
CA ALA A 124 -10.06 -8.67 -0.86
C ALA A 124 -10.81 -8.67 -2.19
N LEU A 125 -11.91 -9.40 -2.25
CA LEU A 125 -12.81 -9.39 -3.39
C LEU A 125 -14.12 -8.74 -2.97
N GLY A 126 -14.63 -7.81 -3.76
CA GLY A 126 -15.91 -7.18 -3.52
C GLY A 126 -17.07 -8.15 -3.77
N THR A 127 -18.11 -8.06 -2.96
CA THR A 127 -19.40 -8.71 -3.20
C THR A 127 -20.45 -7.64 -3.52
N GLU A 128 -21.27 -7.89 -4.54
CA GLU A 128 -22.41 -7.00 -4.84
C GLU A 128 -23.57 -7.36 -3.90
N PRO A 129 -24.09 -6.40 -3.11
CA PRO A 129 -25.30 -6.64 -2.34
C PRO A 129 -26.50 -6.69 -3.30
N GLU A 130 -27.35 -7.70 -3.13
CA GLU A 130 -28.55 -7.93 -3.98
C GLU A 130 -29.57 -6.78 -3.84
N ASP A 131 -29.63 -6.13 -2.67
CA ASP A 131 -30.60 -5.07 -2.33
C ASP A 131 -29.98 -3.67 -2.29
N ALA A 132 -29.23 -3.29 -3.33
CA ALA A 132 -28.66 -1.94 -3.40
C ALA A 132 -29.75 -0.88 -3.66
N GLU A 133 -29.88 0.09 -2.75
CA GLU A 133 -30.79 1.23 -2.90
C GLU A 133 -30.56 2.02 -4.21
N ALA A 134 -31.63 2.63 -4.69
CA ALA A 134 -31.60 3.43 -5.91
C ALA A 134 -30.63 4.62 -5.76
N ARG A 135 -29.81 4.83 -6.79
CA ARG A 135 -28.81 5.89 -6.84
C ARG A 135 -29.47 7.27 -6.78
N VAL A 136 -28.98 8.11 -5.87
CA VAL A 136 -29.19 9.56 -5.94
C VAL A 136 -28.28 10.13 -7.02
N GLU A 137 -28.86 10.73 -8.06
CA GLU A 137 -28.10 11.35 -9.14
C GLU A 137 -27.45 12.66 -8.64
N VAL A 138 -26.11 12.68 -8.63
CA VAL A 138 -25.32 13.85 -8.24
C VAL A 138 -24.88 14.59 -9.48
N ASN A 139 -25.10 15.91 -9.53
CA ASN A 139 -24.57 16.78 -10.57
C ASN A 139 -23.07 17.00 -10.37
N CYS A 140 -22.26 16.05 -10.87
CA CYS A 140 -20.81 16.09 -10.77
C CYS A 140 -20.20 17.26 -11.55
N ASP A 141 -20.81 17.68 -12.66
CA ASP A 141 -20.25 18.71 -13.54
C ASP A 141 -20.19 20.08 -12.85
N GLU A 142 -21.24 20.44 -12.12
CA GLU A 142 -21.27 21.67 -11.33
C GLU A 142 -20.27 21.63 -10.17
N ARG A 143 -20.00 20.47 -9.59
CA ARG A 143 -19.22 20.33 -8.36
C ARG A 143 -17.75 19.98 -8.59
N MET A 144 -17.36 19.64 -9.82
CA MET A 144 -16.02 19.13 -10.14
C MET A 144 -14.90 20.11 -9.77
N HIS A 145 -15.14 21.41 -9.96
CA HIS A 145 -14.18 22.47 -9.66
C HIS A 145 -13.89 22.63 -8.16
N ILE A 146 -14.75 22.09 -7.29
CA ILE A 146 -14.59 22.10 -5.84
C ILE A 146 -14.13 20.71 -5.37
N CYS A 147 -14.85 19.66 -5.77
CA CYS A 147 -14.59 18.31 -5.28
C CYS A 147 -13.31 17.70 -5.87
N HIS A 148 -12.81 18.19 -7.00
CA HIS A 148 -11.59 17.69 -7.64
C HIS A 148 -11.55 16.16 -7.74
N ALA A 149 -12.69 15.53 -8.05
CA ALA A 149 -12.82 14.07 -8.13
C ALA A 149 -12.41 13.30 -6.86
N VAL A 150 -12.75 13.76 -5.64
CA VAL A 150 -12.45 13.04 -4.37
C VAL A 150 -12.84 11.55 -4.43
N CYS A 151 -13.95 11.20 -5.07
CA CYS A 151 -14.39 9.80 -5.19
C CYS A 151 -13.36 8.89 -5.89
N CYS A 152 -12.53 9.45 -6.78
CA CYS A 152 -11.45 8.71 -7.45
C CYS A 152 -10.24 8.47 -6.54
N LYS A 153 -10.20 9.00 -5.31
CA LYS A 153 -9.16 8.70 -4.31
C LYS A 153 -9.56 7.60 -3.33
N LEU A 154 -10.82 7.16 -3.39
CA LEU A 154 -11.35 6.13 -2.49
C LEU A 154 -10.84 4.74 -2.90
N ASN A 155 -10.43 3.96 -1.91
CA ASN A 155 -10.02 2.57 -2.11
C ASN A 155 -11.20 1.63 -1.87
N PHE A 156 -11.40 0.69 -2.78
CA PHE A 156 -12.40 -0.36 -2.67
C PHE A 156 -11.95 -1.60 -3.44
N ALA A 157 -12.45 -2.76 -3.02
CA ALA A 157 -12.26 -4.01 -3.72
C ALA A 157 -13.22 -4.10 -4.92
N LEU A 158 -12.73 -4.68 -6.01
CA LEU A 158 -13.49 -5.00 -7.20
C LEU A 158 -14.08 -6.41 -7.06
N THR A 159 -15.18 -6.64 -7.74
CA THR A 159 -15.79 -7.96 -7.90
C THR A 159 -14.99 -8.81 -8.90
N ALA A 160 -15.20 -10.13 -8.89
CA ALA A 160 -14.57 -11.02 -9.87
C ALA A 160 -14.92 -10.62 -11.31
N GLU A 161 -16.20 -10.35 -11.58
CA GLU A 161 -16.69 -9.97 -12.91
C GLU A 161 -16.02 -8.70 -13.44
N GLU A 162 -15.80 -7.70 -12.57
CA GLU A 162 -15.12 -6.46 -12.96
C GLU A 162 -13.65 -6.68 -13.30
N VAL A 163 -12.98 -7.52 -12.52
CA VAL A 163 -11.57 -7.88 -12.75
C VAL A 163 -11.44 -8.66 -14.06
N GLU A 164 -12.31 -9.66 -14.27
CA GLU A 164 -12.34 -10.49 -15.47
C GLU A 164 -12.73 -9.70 -16.73
N SER A 165 -13.57 -8.68 -16.59
CA SER A 165 -13.96 -7.81 -17.72
C SER A 165 -12.76 -7.08 -18.36
N GLY A 166 -11.66 -6.91 -17.61
CA GLY A 166 -10.46 -6.20 -18.05
C GLY A 166 -10.63 -4.69 -18.30
N LYS A 167 -11.84 -4.14 -18.14
CA LYS A 167 -12.13 -2.72 -18.37
C LYS A 167 -11.54 -1.82 -17.28
N VAL A 168 -11.38 -2.37 -16.07
CA VAL A 168 -10.90 -1.65 -14.89
C VAL A 168 -9.58 -2.26 -14.42
N LYS A 169 -8.57 -1.41 -14.22
CA LYS A 169 -7.26 -1.85 -13.71
C LYS A 169 -7.29 -1.98 -12.19
N TRP A 170 -6.68 -3.04 -11.69
CA TRP A 170 -6.51 -3.29 -10.26
C TRP A 170 -5.04 -3.21 -9.81
N ASP A 171 -4.80 -3.07 -8.51
CA ASP A 171 -3.48 -2.85 -7.92
C ASP A 171 -2.71 -4.16 -7.71
N LEU A 172 -1.51 -4.26 -8.30
CA LEU A 172 -0.68 -5.47 -8.18
C LEU A 172 -0.19 -5.74 -6.75
N GLY A 173 -0.04 -4.70 -5.92
CA GLY A 173 0.36 -4.83 -4.52
C GLY A 173 -0.79 -5.21 -3.58
N PHE A 174 -2.03 -4.94 -4.02
CA PHE A 174 -3.27 -5.27 -3.31
C PHE A 174 -4.26 -5.88 -4.29
N PRO A 175 -4.17 -7.20 -4.54
CA PRO A 175 -4.98 -7.87 -5.54
C PRO A 175 -6.46 -7.51 -5.43
N TYR A 176 -7.05 -7.19 -6.59
CA TYR A 176 -8.44 -6.80 -6.78
C TYR A 176 -8.87 -5.44 -6.20
N PHE A 177 -7.98 -4.65 -5.58
CA PHE A 177 -8.30 -3.24 -5.30
C PHE A 177 -8.20 -2.39 -6.56
N ILE A 178 -9.03 -1.34 -6.67
CA ILE A 178 -8.92 -0.35 -7.75
C ILE A 178 -7.50 0.25 -7.81
N ARG A 179 -6.89 0.24 -9.00
CA ARG A 179 -5.54 0.77 -9.18
C ARG A 179 -5.54 2.29 -9.11
N HIS A 180 -4.65 2.85 -8.31
CA HIS A 180 -4.37 4.29 -8.30
C HIS A 180 -3.11 4.64 -9.12
N GLY A 181 -2.99 5.91 -9.53
CA GLY A 181 -1.83 6.55 -10.15
C GLY A 181 -0.90 7.19 -9.11
N SER A 182 0.22 7.76 -9.55
CA SER A 182 1.19 8.42 -8.65
C SER A 182 0.61 9.66 -7.97
N ASN A 183 -0.48 10.20 -8.51
CA ASN A 183 -1.24 11.34 -8.00
C ASN A 183 -2.33 10.96 -6.98
N SER A 184 -2.37 9.70 -6.52
CA SER A 184 -3.39 9.17 -5.59
C SER A 184 -4.83 9.18 -6.12
N TYR A 185 -5.04 9.38 -7.43
CA TYR A 185 -6.32 9.17 -8.11
C TYR A 185 -6.37 7.80 -8.76
N CYS A 186 -7.54 7.23 -8.96
CA CYS A 186 -7.71 5.98 -9.68
C CYS A 186 -7.15 6.13 -11.09
N SER A 187 -6.67 5.02 -11.67
CA SER A 187 -5.99 5.00 -12.97
C SER A 187 -6.87 5.42 -14.16
N HIS A 188 -8.17 5.67 -13.93
CA HIS A 188 -9.14 6.09 -14.93
C HIS A 188 -9.58 7.55 -14.78
N ASN A 189 -9.03 8.29 -13.82
CA ASN A 189 -9.24 9.72 -13.69
C ASN A 189 -8.47 10.46 -14.79
N ASP A 190 -9.15 11.33 -15.52
CA ASP A 190 -8.51 12.31 -16.40
C ASP A 190 -8.01 13.48 -15.55
N THR A 191 -6.70 13.63 -15.47
CA THR A 191 -6.06 14.67 -14.65
C THR A 191 -6.30 16.08 -15.17
N ALA A 192 -6.66 16.24 -16.45
CA ALA A 192 -6.94 17.55 -17.03
C ALA A 192 -8.34 18.04 -16.64
N THR A 193 -9.33 17.16 -16.62
CA THR A 193 -10.74 17.53 -16.42
C THR A 193 -11.33 17.06 -15.09
N GLY A 194 -10.67 16.14 -14.39
CA GLY A 194 -11.21 15.44 -13.22
C GLY A 194 -12.26 14.39 -13.55
N ARG A 195 -12.62 14.20 -14.84
CA ARG A 195 -13.67 13.26 -15.24
C ARG A 195 -13.17 11.81 -15.25
N CYS A 196 -14.11 10.87 -15.19
CA CYS A 196 -13.81 9.44 -15.27
C CYS A 196 -13.83 8.99 -16.74
N ASN A 197 -12.71 8.47 -17.25
CA ASN A 197 -12.59 7.98 -18.63
C ASN A 197 -13.41 6.70 -18.89
N VAL A 198 -13.75 5.96 -17.83
CA VAL A 198 -14.57 4.73 -17.89
C VAL A 198 -15.97 4.95 -17.33
N TYR A 199 -16.56 6.15 -17.49
CA TYR A 199 -17.83 6.51 -16.83
C TYR A 199 -18.97 5.51 -17.06
N ALA A 200 -19.09 4.97 -18.29
CA ALA A 200 -20.09 3.98 -18.67
C ALA A 200 -19.78 2.58 -18.11
N ASP A 201 -18.51 2.24 -17.96
CA ASP A 201 -17.99 0.95 -17.50
C ASP A 201 -17.49 0.99 -16.05
N ARG A 202 -17.94 2.00 -15.27
CA ARG A 202 -17.53 2.16 -13.88
C ARG A 202 -17.83 0.89 -13.09
N PRO A 203 -16.97 0.50 -12.13
CA PRO A 203 -17.30 -0.55 -11.17
C PRO A 203 -18.66 -0.32 -10.50
N GLY A 204 -19.38 -1.39 -10.14
CA GLY A 204 -20.60 -1.40 -9.37
C GLY A 204 -20.51 -0.53 -8.12
N VAL A 205 -19.39 -0.60 -7.38
CA VAL A 205 -19.12 0.30 -6.25
C VAL A 205 -19.19 1.77 -6.68
N CYS A 206 -18.50 2.17 -7.76
CA CYS A 206 -18.56 3.53 -8.29
C CYS A 206 -19.91 3.91 -8.91
N ARG A 207 -20.66 2.95 -9.45
CA ARG A 207 -21.99 3.21 -10.03
C ARG A 207 -23.01 3.49 -8.94
N ARG A 208 -22.92 2.79 -7.80
CA ARG A 208 -23.83 2.90 -6.65
C ARG A 208 -23.44 4.04 -5.70
N TYR A 209 -22.16 4.37 -5.63
CA TYR A 209 -21.67 5.41 -4.74
C TYR A 209 -22.25 6.80 -5.07
N SER A 210 -22.83 7.46 -4.06
CA SER A 210 -23.25 8.85 -4.09
C SER A 210 -22.53 9.62 -2.99
N CYS A 211 -21.89 10.74 -3.34
CA CYS A 211 -21.26 11.61 -2.35
C CYS A 211 -22.25 12.56 -1.68
N ALA A 212 -23.52 12.61 -2.09
CA ALA A 212 -24.49 13.59 -1.57
C ALA A 212 -24.67 13.56 -0.05
N HIS A 213 -24.57 12.37 0.53
CA HIS A 213 -24.74 12.14 1.97
C HIS A 213 -23.43 11.69 2.65
N ASP A 214 -22.30 11.77 1.94
CA ASP A 214 -21.02 11.32 2.47
C ASP A 214 -20.37 12.44 3.29
N THR A 215 -20.57 12.40 4.61
CA THR A 215 -20.02 13.36 5.58
C THR A 215 -18.49 13.37 5.61
N ARG A 216 -17.85 12.32 5.08
CA ARG A 216 -16.39 12.25 4.93
C ARG A 216 -15.90 13.17 3.82
N ILE A 217 -16.74 13.43 2.81
CA ILE A 217 -16.39 14.30 1.67
C ILE A 217 -16.97 15.69 1.85
N TRP A 218 -18.23 15.82 2.31
CA TRP A 218 -18.92 17.10 2.43
C TRP A 218 -19.26 17.41 3.88
N LYS A 219 -18.90 18.62 4.34
CA LYS A 219 -19.44 19.19 5.60
C LYS A 219 -20.86 19.70 5.36
N ASP A 220 -21.09 20.30 4.20
CA ASP A 220 -22.39 20.77 3.74
C ASP A 220 -22.49 20.60 2.22
N PHE A 221 -23.32 19.65 1.78
CA PHE A 221 -23.46 19.31 0.36
C PHE A 221 -24.19 20.39 -0.45
N ASP A 222 -25.17 21.06 0.17
CA ASP A 222 -25.99 22.07 -0.49
C ASP A 222 -25.22 23.38 -0.68
N ASN A 223 -24.39 23.75 0.31
CA ASN A 223 -23.53 24.92 0.24
C ASN A 223 -22.14 24.65 -0.40
N MET A 224 -21.94 23.45 -0.95
CA MET A 224 -20.68 23.02 -1.58
C MET A 224 -19.44 23.16 -0.68
N VAL A 225 -19.59 22.90 0.62
CA VAL A 225 -18.49 22.97 1.60
C VAL A 225 -17.89 21.57 1.81
N LEU A 226 -16.65 21.39 1.36
CA LEU A 226 -15.92 20.13 1.53
C LEU A 226 -15.45 19.92 2.97
N ASN A 227 -15.34 18.65 3.33
CA ASN A 227 -14.65 18.21 4.53
C ASN A 227 -13.15 18.08 4.29
N GLU A 228 -12.48 19.22 4.10
CA GLU A 228 -11.03 19.27 3.79
C GLU A 228 -10.16 18.62 4.86
N GLU A 229 -10.58 18.70 6.13
CA GLU A 229 -9.90 18.09 7.26
C GLU A 229 -9.87 16.57 7.13
N TRP A 230 -11.04 15.93 6.98
CA TRP A 230 -11.10 14.49 6.79
C TRP A 230 -10.37 14.04 5.52
N ILE A 231 -10.54 14.76 4.41
CA ILE A 231 -9.89 14.43 3.13
C ILE A 231 -8.37 14.48 3.27
N ARG A 232 -7.82 15.49 3.92
CA ARG A 232 -6.37 15.61 4.15
C ARG A 232 -5.87 14.44 4.97
N ASP A 233 -6.50 14.17 6.10
CA ASP A 233 -6.01 13.20 7.08
C ASP A 233 -6.20 11.74 6.63
N ASN A 234 -7.17 11.47 5.74
CA ASN A 234 -7.50 10.11 5.31
C ASN A 234 -7.10 9.79 3.86
N LEU A 235 -6.97 10.79 2.98
CA LEU A 235 -6.74 10.58 1.55
C LEU A 235 -5.44 11.21 1.01
N ALA A 236 -4.89 12.26 1.63
CA ALA A 236 -3.70 12.94 1.08
C ALA A 236 -2.40 12.12 1.22
N GLU A 237 -2.33 11.26 2.24
CA GLU A 237 -1.09 10.58 2.64
C GLU A 237 -1.22 9.06 2.78
N ARG A 238 -2.25 8.46 2.15
CA ARG A 238 -2.16 7.02 1.86
C ARG A 238 -1.15 6.82 0.73
N GLY A 239 0.11 7.15 1.05
CA GLY A 239 1.27 6.55 0.44
C GLY A 239 0.94 5.08 0.35
N ARG A 240 0.94 4.58 -0.88
CA ARG A 240 0.92 3.15 -1.11
C ARG A 240 1.88 2.53 -0.11
N ILE A 241 1.61 1.30 0.29
CA ILE A 241 2.73 0.44 0.67
C ILE A 241 3.59 0.35 -0.59
N VAL A 242 4.48 1.33 -0.78
CA VAL A 242 5.55 1.25 -1.73
C VAL A 242 6.39 0.17 -1.11
N ILE A 243 6.29 -1.03 -1.67
CA ILE A 243 7.29 -2.06 -1.43
C ILE A 243 8.57 -1.55 -2.09
N ARG A 244 9.18 -0.53 -1.49
CA ARG A 244 10.62 -0.27 -1.52
C ARG A 244 11.20 -1.16 -0.42
N ALA A 245 10.92 -2.46 -0.48
CA ALA A 245 12.00 -3.35 -0.15
C ALA A 245 13.03 -3.03 -1.23
N PRO A 246 14.25 -2.56 -0.89
CA PRO A 246 15.32 -2.59 -1.86
C PRO A 246 15.46 -4.07 -2.22
N LEU A 247 14.86 -4.47 -3.35
CA LEU A 247 15.21 -5.74 -3.94
C LEU A 247 16.73 -5.65 -4.07
N PRO A 248 17.50 -6.58 -3.49
CA PRO A 248 18.91 -6.62 -3.76
C PRO A 248 18.99 -6.79 -5.28
N LEU A 249 19.32 -5.70 -5.98
CA LEU A 249 19.76 -5.76 -7.36
C LEU A 249 20.97 -6.67 -7.26
N MET A 250 20.77 -7.94 -7.61
CA MET A 250 21.85 -8.88 -7.83
C MET A 250 22.79 -8.14 -8.76
N ASP A 251 23.94 -7.75 -8.23
CA ASP A 251 24.98 -7.07 -8.96
C ASP A 251 25.41 -8.10 -10.02
N VAL A 252 24.84 -7.98 -11.22
CA VAL A 252 25.17 -8.87 -12.34
C VAL A 252 26.57 -8.49 -12.72
N ARG A 253 27.54 -9.09 -12.02
CA ARG A 253 28.93 -9.07 -12.40
C ARG A 253 28.97 -9.72 -13.77
N HIS A 254 29.06 -8.88 -14.79
CA HIS A 254 29.49 -9.31 -16.10
C HIS A 254 30.92 -9.81 -15.92
N ASP A 255 31.08 -11.12 -15.82
CA ASP A 255 32.37 -11.79 -15.89
C ASP A 255 32.95 -11.56 -17.31
N GLU A 256 33.52 -10.38 -17.56
CA GLU A 256 34.26 -10.06 -18.79
C GLU A 256 35.71 -10.60 -18.75
N GLU A 257 36.07 -11.44 -17.79
CA GLU A 257 37.45 -11.98 -17.63
C GLU A 257 37.78 -13.18 -18.53
N GLY A 258 36.94 -13.53 -19.51
CA GLY A 258 37.13 -14.74 -20.32
C GLY A 258 37.87 -14.60 -21.67
N ALA A 259 38.00 -13.41 -22.26
CA ALA A 259 38.25 -13.32 -23.72
C ALA A 259 39.66 -12.89 -24.15
N ALA A 260 40.61 -12.62 -23.25
CA ALA A 260 41.88 -11.98 -23.64
C ALA A 260 43.12 -12.90 -23.70
N ASN A 261 43.03 -14.22 -23.45
CA ASN A 261 44.23 -15.07 -23.28
C ASN A 261 44.47 -16.13 -24.39
N GLY A 262 44.15 -15.81 -25.65
CA GLY A 262 44.16 -16.78 -26.75
C GLY A 262 44.95 -16.44 -28.02
N LEU A 263 45.82 -15.43 -28.04
CA LEU A 263 46.51 -14.99 -29.28
C LEU A 263 47.99 -14.63 -29.04
N ALA A 264 48.79 -15.60 -28.60
CA ALA A 264 50.25 -15.51 -28.67
C ALA A 264 50.88 -16.91 -28.67
N GLN A 265 50.78 -17.63 -29.80
CA GLN A 265 51.64 -18.77 -30.15
C GLN A 265 51.47 -19.09 -31.63
N ALA A 266 52.21 -18.39 -32.50
CA ALA A 266 52.61 -18.81 -33.85
C ALA A 266 53.73 -17.90 -34.34
#